data_AF-A0A7S3C7R6-F1
#
_entry.id   AF-A0A7S3C7R6-F1
#
_cell.length_a   1.000
_cell.length_b   1.000
_cell.length_c   1.000
_cell.angle_alpha   90.00
_cell.angle_beta   90.00
_cell.angle_gamma   90.00
#
_symmetry.space_group_name_H-M   'P 1'
#
loop_
_entity.id
_entity.type
_entity.pdbx_description
1 polymer ?
#
loop_
_entity_poly.entity_id
_entity_poly.type
_entity_poly.pdbx_seq_one_letter_code
_entity_poly.pdbx_strand_id
1 'polypeptide(L)'
;RGLMGVRGGGDSFKPGAFRHNGAAALALLPALAAALGFAHQMVAAVGIVGVLSTTILDLSGAKEATFFGVWVTLGLSLAGSALAMMAGLDARARETAVSLEALFTLAAEAQLFALVGFWATVQFKWVQAQHSGATLAMERLLMTASPLVSLIVVTHGLVAAVGSGQAPFYSMG
;
A
#
# COMPACT_ATOMS: atom_id res chain seq x y z
N ARG A 1 -21.52 -51.47 2.13
CA ARG A 1 -22.30 -50.30 2.62
C ARG A 1 -21.42 -49.51 3.56
N GLY A 2 -20.94 -48.29 3.33
CA GLY A 2 -20.94 -47.37 2.20
C GLY A 2 -19.95 -46.28 2.64
N LEU A 3 -18.94 -45.99 1.81
CA LEU A 3 -17.88 -45.02 2.13
C LEU A 3 -18.49 -43.61 2.18
N MET A 4 -18.44 -43.01 3.35
CA MET A 4 -18.87 -41.63 3.58
C MET A 4 -17.77 -40.70 3.05
N GLY A 5 -17.91 -40.30 1.79
CA GLY A 5 -17.07 -39.28 1.17
C GLY A 5 -17.26 -37.95 1.88
N VAL A 6 -16.26 -37.55 2.66
CA VAL A 6 -16.13 -36.18 3.17
C VAL A 6 -15.89 -35.28 1.96
N ARG A 7 -16.96 -34.63 1.48
CA ARG A 7 -16.86 -33.48 0.58
C ARG A 7 -16.32 -32.30 1.38
N GLY A 8 -15.00 -32.23 1.51
CA GLY A 8 -14.30 -30.98 1.81
C GLY A 8 -14.42 -30.07 0.58
N GLY A 9 -15.51 -29.30 0.49
CA GLY A 9 -15.65 -28.20 -0.45
C GLY A 9 -14.75 -27.04 -0.04
N GLY A 10 -13.43 -27.24 -0.11
CA GLY A 10 -12.50 -26.14 -0.12
C GLY A 10 -12.53 -25.55 -1.52
N ASP A 11 -13.00 -24.32 -1.66
CA ASP A 11 -12.85 -23.55 -2.90
C ASP A 11 -11.36 -23.53 -3.25
N SER A 12 -10.95 -24.41 -4.16
CA SER A 12 -9.57 -24.46 -4.62
C SER A 12 -9.31 -23.14 -5.33
N PHE A 13 -8.31 -22.40 -4.85
CA PHE A 13 -7.84 -21.19 -5.52
C PHE A 13 -7.47 -21.56 -6.96
N LYS A 14 -8.15 -20.92 -7.92
CA LYS A 14 -7.83 -21.06 -9.34
C LYS A 14 -7.00 -19.85 -9.74
N PRO A 15 -5.75 -20.02 -10.19
CA PRO A 15 -4.97 -18.92 -10.74
C PRO A 15 -5.77 -18.17 -11.80
N GLY A 16 -5.89 -16.86 -11.65
CA GLY A 16 -6.86 -16.06 -12.40
C GLY A 16 -6.68 -14.57 -12.19
N ALA A 17 -7.45 -13.78 -12.93
CA ALA A 17 -7.49 -12.33 -12.71
C ALA A 17 -8.15 -12.05 -11.35
N PHE A 18 -7.49 -11.24 -10.53
CA PHE A 18 -8.04 -10.81 -9.25
C PHE A 18 -9.39 -10.10 -9.45
N ARG A 19 -10.48 -10.73 -8.99
CA ARG A 19 -11.86 -10.30 -9.31
C ARG A 19 -12.18 -8.88 -8.84
N HIS A 20 -11.57 -8.45 -7.75
CA HIS A 20 -11.82 -7.15 -7.13
C HIS A 20 -10.69 -6.15 -7.38
N ASN A 21 -9.90 -6.35 -8.44
CA ASN A 21 -8.78 -5.48 -8.78
C ASN A 21 -9.19 -4.01 -8.90
N GLY A 22 -10.34 -3.75 -9.54
CA GLY A 22 -10.87 -2.39 -9.66
C GLY A 22 -11.20 -1.76 -8.31
N ALA A 23 -11.81 -2.51 -7.38
CA ALA A 23 -12.13 -2.00 -6.05
C ALA A 23 -10.87 -1.72 -5.22
N ALA A 24 -9.88 -2.62 -5.26
CA ALA A 24 -8.59 -2.40 -4.60
C ALA A 24 -7.85 -1.19 -5.20
N ALA A 25 -7.85 -1.03 -6.52
CA ALA A 25 -7.25 0.13 -7.18
C ALA A 25 -7.94 1.44 -6.80
N LEU A 26 -9.28 1.47 -6.79
CA LEU A 26 -10.06 2.65 -6.39
C LEU A 26 -9.82 3.04 -4.93
N ALA A 27 -9.55 2.08 -4.04
CA ALA A 27 -9.19 2.36 -2.66
C ALA A 27 -7.73 2.81 -2.53
N LEU A 28 -6.78 2.08 -3.12
CA LEU A 28 -5.35 2.29 -2.88
C LEU A 28 -4.76 3.47 -3.64
N LEU A 29 -5.20 3.74 -4.88
CA LEU A 29 -4.61 4.79 -5.72
C LEU A 29 -4.79 6.21 -5.14
N PRO A 30 -5.99 6.61 -4.65
CA PRO A 30 -6.15 7.90 -4.00
C PRO A 30 -5.31 8.03 -2.72
N ALA A 31 -5.19 6.96 -1.95
CA ALA A 31 -4.36 6.94 -0.73
C ALA A 31 -2.86 7.05 -1.04
N LEU A 32 -2.39 6.36 -2.10
CA LEU A 32 -1.05 6.53 -2.65
C LEU A 32 -0.82 7.97 -3.10
N ALA A 33 -1.76 8.55 -3.83
CA ALA A 33 -1.65 9.93 -4.28
C ALA A 33 -1.60 10.91 -3.09
N ALA A 34 -2.38 10.67 -2.03
CA ALA A 34 -2.34 11.48 -0.81
C ALA A 34 -0.99 11.34 -0.08
N ALA A 35 -0.48 10.12 0.09
CA ALA A 35 0.81 9.85 0.71
C ALA A 35 1.97 10.48 -0.08
N LEU A 36 1.97 10.37 -1.41
CA LEU A 36 3.04 10.93 -2.26
C LEU A 36 2.91 12.44 -2.42
N GLY A 37 1.69 12.97 -2.52
CA GLY A 37 1.42 14.37 -2.84
C GLY A 37 1.53 15.32 -1.64
N PHE A 38 1.17 14.85 -0.44
CA PHE A 38 1.10 15.70 0.76
C PHE A 38 2.19 15.42 1.78
N ALA A 39 2.76 14.21 1.82
CA ALA A 39 3.70 13.86 2.87
C ALA A 39 5.08 14.47 2.57
N HIS A 40 5.79 14.07 1.51
CA HIS A 40 7.20 14.48 1.34
C HIS A 40 7.71 14.39 -0.12
N GLN A 41 8.40 15.43 -0.62
CA GLN A 41 8.98 15.45 -1.99
C GLN A 41 9.94 14.27 -2.26
N MET A 42 10.69 13.84 -1.24
CA MET A 42 11.62 12.72 -1.35
C MET A 42 10.89 11.39 -1.61
N VAL A 43 9.75 11.16 -0.94
CA VAL A 43 8.96 9.94 -1.11
C VAL A 43 8.32 9.92 -2.50
N ALA A 44 7.83 11.06 -2.98
CA ALA A 44 7.36 11.21 -4.37
C ALA A 44 8.46 10.89 -5.39
N ALA A 45 9.67 11.42 -5.20
CA ALA A 45 10.80 11.17 -6.09
C ALA A 45 11.18 9.68 -6.13
N VAL A 46 11.28 9.03 -4.96
CA VAL A 46 11.55 7.59 -4.85
C VAL A 46 10.45 6.78 -5.55
N GLY A 47 9.19 7.12 -5.34
CA GLY A 47 8.05 6.46 -5.98
C GLY A 47 8.09 6.56 -7.50
N ILE A 48 8.34 7.76 -8.05
CA ILE A 48 8.42 7.98 -9.50
C ILE A 48 9.58 7.19 -10.10
N VAL A 49 10.79 7.31 -9.53
CA VAL A 49 11.96 6.58 -10.02
C VAL A 49 11.73 5.08 -9.94
N GLY A 50 11.17 4.58 -8.84
CA GLY A 50 10.89 3.15 -8.68
C GLY A 50 9.84 2.62 -9.65
N VAL A 51 8.78 3.39 -9.94
CA VAL A 51 7.80 3.02 -10.98
C VAL A 51 8.48 2.95 -12.36
N LEU A 52 9.32 3.93 -12.70
CA LEU A 52 10.04 3.92 -13.98
C LEU A 52 11.02 2.73 -14.07
N SER A 53 11.80 2.48 -13.03
CA SER A 53 12.75 1.37 -12.97
C SER A 53 12.04 0.02 -13.07
N THR A 54 10.97 -0.18 -12.30
CA THR A 54 10.18 -1.44 -12.35
C THR A 54 9.47 -1.62 -13.69
N THR A 55 9.02 -0.55 -14.33
CA THR A 55 8.45 -0.61 -15.69
C THR A 55 9.50 -1.04 -16.70
N ILE A 56 10.73 -0.51 -16.63
CA ILE A 56 11.83 -0.94 -17.51
C ILE A 56 12.14 -2.43 -17.31
N LEU A 57 12.20 -2.88 -16.05
CA LEU A 57 12.43 -4.29 -15.71
C LEU A 57 11.29 -5.19 -16.24
N ASP A 58 10.04 -4.76 -16.13
CA ASP A 58 8.89 -5.51 -16.63
C ASP A 58 8.93 -5.64 -18.15
N LEU A 59 9.23 -4.54 -18.85
CA LEU A 59 9.37 -4.53 -20.32
C LEU A 59 10.54 -5.41 -20.80
N SER A 60 11.60 -5.56 -20.01
CA SER A 60 12.70 -6.48 -20.31
C SER A 60 12.36 -7.97 -20.08
N GLY A 61 11.19 -8.28 -19.49
CA GLY A 61 10.78 -9.64 -19.17
C GLY A 61 11.38 -10.20 -17.87
N ALA A 62 12.09 -9.39 -17.09
CA ALA A 62 12.73 -9.79 -15.83
C ALA A 62 11.70 -9.81 -14.68
N LYS A 63 10.83 -10.83 -14.66
CA LYS A 63 9.67 -10.91 -13.75
C LYS A 63 10.04 -10.90 -12.26
N GLU A 64 11.10 -11.61 -11.88
CA GLU A 64 11.58 -11.64 -10.49
C GLU A 64 12.20 -10.29 -10.10
N ALA A 65 13.03 -9.70 -10.96
CA ALA A 65 13.62 -8.39 -10.72
C ALA A 65 12.55 -7.30 -10.59
N THR A 66 11.49 -7.36 -11.41
CA THR A 66 10.35 -6.47 -11.33
C THR A 66 9.62 -6.62 -9.99
N PHE A 67 9.35 -7.86 -9.58
CA PHE A 67 8.73 -8.17 -8.30
C PHE A 67 9.53 -7.61 -7.12
N PHE A 68 10.83 -7.89 -7.05
CA PHE A 68 11.70 -7.35 -6.00
C PHE A 68 11.83 -5.84 -6.07
N GLY A 69 11.90 -5.28 -7.28
CA GLY A 69 11.98 -3.83 -7.50
C GLY A 69 10.77 -3.08 -6.96
N VAL A 70 9.56 -3.65 -7.07
CA VAL A 70 8.35 -3.06 -6.48
C VAL A 70 8.47 -3.00 -4.95
N TRP A 71 8.83 -4.10 -4.30
CA TRP A 71 8.99 -4.13 -2.84
C TRP A 71 10.11 -3.22 -2.34
N VAL A 72 11.24 -3.17 -3.06
CA VAL A 72 12.34 -2.24 -2.76
C VAL A 72 11.88 -0.79 -2.89
N THR A 73 11.13 -0.45 -3.94
CA THR A 73 10.58 0.91 -4.12
C THR A 73 9.68 1.31 -2.95
N LEU A 74 8.78 0.41 -2.53
CA LEU A 74 7.88 0.65 -1.39
C LEU A 74 8.65 0.76 -0.07
N GLY A 75 9.66 -0.11 0.15
CA GLY A 75 10.52 -0.05 1.33
C GLY A 75 11.34 1.24 1.41
N LEU A 76 11.91 1.69 0.29
CA LEU A 76 12.63 2.97 0.21
C LEU A 76 11.68 4.16 0.42
N SER A 77 10.45 4.07 -0.07
CA SER A 77 9.42 5.10 0.16
C SER A 77 9.11 5.23 1.66
N LEU A 78 8.90 4.11 2.36
CA LEU A 78 8.69 4.09 3.80
C LEU A 78 9.90 4.61 4.59
N ALA A 79 11.11 4.19 4.20
CA ALA A 79 12.34 4.70 4.81
C ALA A 79 12.48 6.21 4.61
N GLY A 80 12.05 6.71 3.45
CA GLY A 80 12.01 8.14 3.16
C GLY A 80 11.04 8.91 4.06
N SER A 81 9.85 8.38 4.30
CA SER A 81 8.89 8.95 5.25
C SER A 81 9.45 8.97 6.67
N ALA A 82 10.05 7.87 7.13
CA ALA A 82 10.66 7.79 8.46
C ALA A 82 11.83 8.78 8.62
N LEU A 83 12.67 8.92 7.59
CA LEU A 83 13.77 9.89 7.61
C LEU A 83 13.26 11.33 7.62
N ALA A 84 12.19 11.64 6.86
CA ALA A 84 11.58 12.96 6.86
C ALA A 84 10.99 13.33 8.23
N MET A 85 10.35 12.36 8.90
CA MET A 85 9.88 12.48 10.29
C MET A 85 11.05 12.77 11.25
N MET A 86 12.15 12.01 11.16
CA MET A 86 13.32 12.18 12.02
C MET A 86 14.07 13.49 11.76
N ALA A 87 14.12 13.95 10.51
CA ALA A 87 14.81 15.18 10.12
C ALA A 87 14.05 16.45 10.54
N GLY A 88 12.85 16.33 11.11
CA GLY A 88 12.04 17.47 11.52
C GLY A 88 11.65 18.38 10.34
N LEU A 89 11.57 17.80 9.13
CA LEU A 89 11.13 18.53 7.93
C LEU A 89 9.66 18.95 7.99
N ASP A 90 8.93 18.40 8.96
CA ASP A 90 7.64 18.95 9.38
C ASP A 90 7.89 20.22 10.20
N ALA A 91 7.43 21.37 9.72
CA ALA A 91 7.66 22.67 10.38
C ALA A 91 7.14 22.73 11.84
N ARG A 92 6.32 21.74 12.26
CA ARG A 92 5.81 21.53 13.62
C ARG A 92 6.75 20.74 14.56
N ALA A 93 7.73 20.00 14.03
CA ALA A 93 8.61 19.12 14.81
C ALA A 93 9.80 19.85 15.48
N ARG A 94 9.71 21.18 15.67
CA ARG A 94 10.74 21.96 16.39
C ARG A 94 10.81 21.63 17.88
N GLU A 95 9.88 20.85 18.41
CA GLU A 95 9.99 20.24 19.72
C GLU A 95 10.55 18.82 19.56
N THR A 96 11.66 18.55 20.24
CA THR A 96 12.57 17.40 20.11
C THR A 96 11.98 16.02 20.41
N ALA A 97 10.66 15.91 20.57
CA ALA A 97 9.95 14.65 20.77
C ALA A 97 9.23 14.26 19.48
N VAL A 98 9.50 13.04 18.99
CA VAL A 98 8.63 12.39 18.00
C VAL A 98 7.21 12.41 18.56
N SER A 99 6.30 13.12 17.90
CA SER A 99 4.93 13.18 18.33
C SER A 99 4.24 11.83 18.12
N LEU A 100 3.27 11.52 18.99
CA LEU A 100 2.45 10.33 18.83
C LEU A 100 1.71 10.34 17.47
N GLU A 101 1.33 11.53 17.00
CA GLU A 101 0.74 11.77 15.68
C GLU A 101 1.68 11.29 14.56
N ALA A 102 2.95 11.69 14.59
CA ALA A 102 3.92 11.29 13.57
C ALA A 102 4.13 9.76 13.52
N LEU A 103 4.11 9.09 14.68
CA LEU A 103 4.15 7.62 14.75
C LEU A 103 2.90 6.97 14.15
N PHE A 104 1.71 7.52 14.42
CA PHE A 104 0.48 7.03 13.82
C PHE A 104 0.47 7.20 12.30
N THR A 105 0.97 8.34 11.80
CA THR A 105 1.09 8.61 10.36
C THR A 105 2.04 7.61 9.70
N LEU A 106 3.23 7.41 10.29
CA LEU A 106 4.19 6.44 9.77
C LEU A 106 3.64 5.00 9.78
N ALA A 107 2.89 4.63 10.82
CA ALA A 107 2.24 3.32 10.89
C ALA A 107 1.14 3.15 9.82
N ALA A 108 0.34 4.19 9.57
CA ALA A 108 -0.68 4.18 8.52
C ALA A 108 -0.05 4.09 7.11
N GLU A 109 1.04 4.81 6.86
CA GLU A 109 1.79 4.73 5.61
C GLU A 109 2.44 3.35 5.42
N ALA A 110 3.01 2.77 6.48
CA ALA A 110 3.57 1.40 6.43
C ALA A 110 2.50 0.37 6.05
N GLN A 111 1.29 0.49 6.62
CA GLN A 111 0.15 -0.36 6.26
C GLN A 111 -0.27 -0.14 4.79
N LEU A 112 -0.33 1.11 4.33
CA LEU A 112 -0.66 1.42 2.94
C LEU A 112 0.35 0.79 1.99
N PHE A 113 1.65 1.02 2.20
CA PHE A 113 2.69 0.47 1.33
C PHE A 113 2.72 -1.06 1.35
N ALA A 114 2.47 -1.70 2.50
CA ALA A 114 2.31 -3.15 2.58
C ALA A 114 1.12 -3.65 1.77
N LEU A 115 -0.05 -2.97 1.85
CA LEU A 115 -1.23 -3.31 1.05
C LEU A 115 -0.99 -3.10 -0.44
N VAL A 116 -0.31 -2.01 -0.84
CA VAL A 116 0.09 -1.79 -2.24
C VAL A 116 1.04 -2.88 -2.71
N GLY A 117 1.98 -3.31 -1.87
CA GLY A 117 2.88 -4.42 -2.16
C GLY A 117 2.14 -5.75 -2.34
N PHE A 118 1.16 -6.06 -1.49
CA PHE A 118 0.28 -7.22 -1.68
C PHE A 118 -0.56 -7.10 -2.95
N TRP A 119 -1.10 -5.93 -3.23
CA TRP A 119 -1.87 -5.66 -4.44
C TRP A 119 -1.04 -5.84 -5.72
N ALA A 120 0.22 -5.41 -5.71
CA ALA A 120 1.16 -5.67 -6.80
C ALA A 120 1.54 -7.16 -6.88
N THR A 121 1.81 -7.80 -5.73
CA THR A 121 2.19 -9.22 -5.64
C THR A 121 1.15 -10.13 -6.29
N VAL A 122 -0.14 -9.90 -6.02
CA VAL A 122 -1.22 -10.72 -6.59
C VAL A 122 -1.33 -10.58 -8.12
N GLN A 123 -0.74 -9.56 -8.74
CA GLN A 123 -0.73 -9.43 -10.21
C GLN A 123 0.25 -10.41 -10.89
N PHE A 124 1.26 -10.88 -10.16
CA PHE A 124 2.27 -11.78 -10.71
C PHE A 124 1.75 -13.22 -10.78
N LYS A 125 1.34 -13.65 -11.99
CA LYS A 125 0.81 -15.00 -12.23
C LYS A 125 1.73 -16.13 -11.76
N TRP A 126 3.04 -15.94 -11.83
CA TRP A 126 4.02 -16.94 -11.37
C TRP A 126 3.96 -17.13 -9.85
N VAL A 127 3.75 -16.05 -9.09
CA VAL A 127 3.55 -16.09 -7.62
C VAL A 127 2.25 -16.83 -7.31
N GLN A 128 1.17 -16.55 -8.04
CA GLN A 128 -0.10 -17.24 -7.84
C GLN A 128 0.01 -18.76 -8.06
N ALA A 129 0.81 -19.18 -9.04
CA ALA A 129 1.03 -20.59 -9.35
C ALA A 129 1.89 -21.30 -8.30
N GLN A 130 2.91 -20.63 -7.76
CA GLN A 130 3.81 -21.19 -6.76
C GLN A 130 3.23 -21.14 -5.33
N HIS A 131 2.47 -20.10 -5.01
CA HIS A 131 1.98 -19.80 -3.66
C HIS A 131 0.49 -19.42 -3.65
N SER A 132 -0.35 -20.34 -4.10
CA SER A 132 -1.81 -20.15 -4.19
C SER A 132 -2.48 -19.81 -2.84
N GLY A 133 -2.07 -20.46 -1.76
CA GLY A 133 -2.61 -20.21 -0.42
C GLY A 133 -2.28 -18.81 0.11
N ALA A 134 -1.04 -18.35 -0.10
CA ALA A 134 -0.61 -17.01 0.30
C ALA A 134 -1.33 -15.93 -0.54
N THR A 135 -1.47 -16.17 -1.85
CA THR A 135 -2.18 -15.27 -2.77
C THR A 135 -3.63 -15.08 -2.32
N LEU A 136 -4.34 -16.15 -1.98
CA LEU A 136 -5.71 -16.06 -1.49
C LEU A 136 -5.82 -15.27 -0.17
N ALA A 137 -4.85 -15.46 0.73
CA ALA A 137 -4.80 -14.70 1.99
C ALA A 137 -4.57 -13.19 1.72
N MET A 138 -3.67 -12.85 0.79
CA MET A 138 -3.42 -11.47 0.35
C MET A 138 -4.67 -10.85 -0.27
N GLU A 139 -5.37 -11.55 -1.16
CA GLU A 139 -6.62 -11.06 -1.76
C GLU A 139 -7.69 -10.75 -0.70
N ARG A 140 -7.85 -11.64 0.30
CA ARG A 140 -8.79 -11.42 1.41
C ARG A 140 -8.40 -10.20 2.24
N LEU A 141 -7.12 -10.08 2.58
CA LEU A 141 -6.60 -8.97 3.36
C LEU A 141 -6.74 -7.63 2.61
N LEU A 142 -6.51 -7.62 1.30
CA LEU A 142 -6.74 -6.45 0.44
C LEU A 142 -8.21 -6.01 0.50
N MET A 143 -9.15 -6.95 0.42
CA MET A 143 -10.58 -6.62 0.46
C MET A 143 -11.04 -6.07 1.80
N THR A 144 -10.47 -6.55 2.91
CA THR A 144 -10.89 -6.11 4.25
C THR A 144 -10.17 -4.86 4.71
N ALA A 145 -8.88 -4.72 4.40
CA ALA A 145 -8.03 -3.66 4.96
C ALA A 145 -7.89 -2.43 4.05
N SER A 146 -7.97 -2.58 2.72
CA SER A 146 -7.74 -1.45 1.81
C SER A 146 -8.70 -0.27 2.00
N PRO A 147 -10.02 -0.44 2.26
CA PRO A 147 -10.90 0.71 2.46
C PRO A 147 -10.57 1.46 3.75
N LEU A 148 -10.25 0.72 4.82
CA LEU A 148 -9.95 1.30 6.14
C LEU A 148 -8.65 2.10 6.11
N VAL A 149 -7.57 1.50 5.58
CA VAL A 149 -6.27 2.16 5.50
C VAL A 149 -6.32 3.34 4.54
N SER A 150 -7.01 3.21 3.41
CA SER A 150 -7.19 4.30 2.46
C SER A 150 -7.89 5.50 3.08
N LEU A 151 -8.99 5.26 3.81
CA LEU A 151 -9.72 6.32 4.49
C LEU A 151 -8.82 7.09 5.48
N ILE A 152 -8.02 6.38 6.29
CA ILE A 152 -7.11 6.99 7.26
C ILE A 152 -6.05 7.85 6.55
N VAL A 153 -5.42 7.33 5.50
CA VAL A 153 -4.34 8.06 4.81
C VAL A 153 -4.89 9.26 4.04
N VAL A 154 -6.02 9.12 3.34
CA VAL A 154 -6.63 10.22 2.59
C VAL A 154 -7.11 11.32 3.53
N THR A 155 -7.77 10.96 4.63
CA THR A 155 -8.21 11.95 5.63
C THR A 155 -7.02 12.68 6.24
N HIS A 156 -5.97 11.97 6.62
CA HIS A 156 -4.74 12.60 7.11
C HIS A 156 -4.10 13.53 6.06
N GLY A 157 -4.02 13.09 4.80
CA GLY A 157 -3.51 13.92 3.69
C GLY A 157 -4.33 15.20 3.47
N LEU A 158 -5.66 15.12 3.58
CA LEU A 158 -6.53 16.29 3.51
C LEU A 158 -6.31 17.25 4.70
N VAL A 159 -6.19 16.73 5.91
CA VAL A 159 -5.88 17.56 7.10
C VAL A 159 -4.51 18.23 6.95
N ALA A 160 -3.53 17.52 6.42
CA ALA A 160 -2.21 18.08 6.13
C ALA A 160 -2.27 19.19 5.06
N ALA A 161 -3.09 19.02 4.02
CA ALA A 161 -3.24 19.98 2.93
C ALA A 161 -3.97 21.27 3.32
N VAL A 162 -5.07 21.17 4.07
CA VAL A 162 -5.91 22.33 4.45
C VAL A 162 -5.45 22.96 5.77
N GLY A 163 -4.74 22.19 6.60
CA GLY A 163 -4.33 22.59 7.94
C GLY A 163 -5.41 22.31 9.00
N SER A 164 -4.94 22.01 10.21
CA SER A 164 -5.79 21.57 11.34
C SER A 164 -6.89 22.56 11.76
N GLY A 165 -6.70 23.86 11.50
CA GLY A 165 -7.70 24.89 11.84
C GLY A 165 -8.94 24.88 10.94
N GLN A 166 -8.81 24.41 9.70
CA GLN A 166 -9.93 24.36 8.74
C GLN A 166 -10.42 22.92 8.49
N ALA A 167 -9.64 21.92 8.90
CA ALA A 167 -9.94 20.50 8.74
C ALA A 167 -11.38 20.07 9.14
N PRO A 168 -11.98 20.53 10.26
CA PRO A 168 -13.33 20.12 10.64
C PRO A 168 -14.42 20.49 9.63
N PHE A 169 -14.24 21.58 8.87
CA PHE A 169 -15.21 22.03 7.87
C PHE A 169 -15.18 21.19 6.59
N TYR A 170 -14.08 20.50 6.31
CA TYR A 170 -13.92 19.64 5.14
C TYR A 170 -14.13 18.16 5.44
N SER A 171 -14.10 17.73 6.72
CA SER A 171 -14.36 16.34 7.11
C SER A 171 -15.83 16.04 7.41
N MET A 172 -16.69 17.06 7.53
CA MET A 172 -18.14 16.93 7.73
C MET A 172 -18.97 17.01 6.44
N GLY A 173 -18.32 17.09 5.28
CA GLY A 173 -18.96 17.17 3.95
C GLY A 173 -19.17 15.83 3.27
#